data_AF-A0A553RK82-F1
#
_entry.id   AF-A0A553RK82-F1
#
_cell.length_a   1.000
_cell.length_b   1.000
_cell.length_c   1.000
_cell.angle_alpha   90.00
_cell.angle_beta   90.00
_cell.angle_gamma   90.00
#
_symmetry.space_group_name_H-M   'P 1'
#
loop_
_entity.id
_entity.type
_entity.pdbx_description
1 polymer ?
#
loop_
_entity_poly.entity_id
_entity_poly.type
_entity_poly.pdbx_seq_one_letter_code
_entity_poly.pdbx_strand_id
1 'polypeptide(L)'
;MCSSQVCGRLLAPVWASPRVMNTRSQIRLLLWKNWTLRKRQKLTDLFHVQIRFLVEILWPVFLFIGLVWLRRANPLYRQHECHFPSKAMPSTGILPWIQGIFCNANNPCFRYQTRGESPGIVSNYHNSV
;
A
#
# COMPACT_ATOMS: atom_id res chain seq x y z
N MET A 1 -42.73 5.08 -21.36
CA MET A 1 -41.40 5.40 -20.78
C MET A 1 -41.34 6.89 -20.54
N CYS A 2 -41.10 7.31 -19.29
CA CYS A 2 -41.25 8.67 -18.76
C CYS A 2 -39.89 9.19 -18.24
N SER A 3 -39.77 10.51 -18.02
CA SER A 3 -38.64 11.26 -17.42
C SER A 3 -37.41 11.47 -18.33
N SER A 4 -36.97 12.70 -18.66
CA SER A 4 -36.54 13.70 -17.66
C SER A 4 -36.70 15.18 -18.08
N GLN A 5 -37.30 15.52 -19.22
CA GLN A 5 -37.46 16.92 -19.65
C GLN A 5 -38.77 17.61 -19.22
N VAL A 6 -39.77 16.84 -18.77
CA VAL A 6 -41.09 17.38 -18.37
C VAL A 6 -41.17 17.73 -16.88
N CYS A 7 -40.17 17.38 -16.07
CA CYS A 7 -40.19 17.62 -14.62
C CYS A 7 -39.68 19.03 -14.20
N GLY A 8 -39.08 19.79 -15.11
CA GLY A 8 -38.46 21.09 -14.79
C GLY A 8 -39.34 22.33 -15.00
N ARG A 9 -40.48 22.21 -15.71
CA ARG A 9 -41.34 23.36 -16.06
C ARG A 9 -42.69 23.42 -15.35
N LEU A 10 -43.03 22.41 -14.54
CA LEU A 10 -44.31 22.35 -13.81
C LEU A 10 -44.21 22.62 -12.30
N LEU A 11 -43.04 22.99 -11.79
CA LEU A 11 -42.83 23.42 -10.40
C LEU A 11 -42.43 24.90 -10.31
N ALA A 12 -42.95 25.73 -11.21
CA ALA A 12 -43.01 27.16 -10.92
C ALA A 12 -44.17 27.39 -9.93
N PRO A 13 -43.92 27.79 -8.67
CA PRO A 13 -45.02 28.16 -7.78
C PRO A 13 -45.79 29.32 -8.42
N VAL A 14 -47.12 29.18 -8.46
CA VAL A 14 -48.15 30.13 -8.95
C VAL A 14 -48.21 31.43 -8.09
N TRP A 15 -47.06 31.91 -7.61
CA TRP A 15 -46.94 33.07 -6.70
C TRP A 15 -45.92 34.12 -7.14
N ALA A 16 -45.39 34.06 -8.36
CA ALA A 16 -44.66 35.19 -8.94
C ALA A 16 -45.62 36.23 -9.53
N SER A 17 -46.53 36.73 -8.71
CA SER A 17 -47.20 38.01 -8.97
C SER A 17 -46.11 39.09 -8.97
N PRO A 18 -46.03 40.00 -9.96
CA PRO A 18 -45.07 41.10 -9.93
C PRO A 18 -45.46 42.07 -8.82
N ARG A 19 -45.05 41.75 -7.61
CA ARG A 19 -45.19 42.63 -6.45
C ARG A 19 -44.26 43.81 -6.70
N VAL A 20 -44.82 45.01 -6.88
CA VAL A 20 -44.05 46.26 -6.90
C VAL A 20 -43.31 46.36 -5.56
N MET A 21 -42.04 45.98 -5.56
CA MET A 21 -41.20 45.95 -4.38
C MET A 21 -40.47 47.29 -4.29
N ASN A 22 -40.61 47.97 -3.15
CA ASN A 22 -39.81 49.17 -2.86
C ASN A 22 -38.31 48.87 -3.06
N THR A 23 -37.58 49.83 -3.63
CA THR A 23 -36.15 49.71 -3.96
C THR A 23 -35.29 49.24 -2.77
N ARG A 24 -35.61 49.67 -1.54
CA ARG A 24 -34.97 49.20 -0.30
C ARG A 24 -35.12 47.70 -0.07
N SER A 25 -36.31 47.15 -0.35
CA SER A 25 -36.60 45.72 -0.20
C SER A 25 -35.85 44.89 -1.23
N GLN A 26 -35.69 45.40 -2.45
CA GLN A 26 -34.89 44.75 -3.50
C GLN A 26 -33.39 44.73 -3.15
N ILE A 27 -32.84 45.85 -2.65
CA ILE A 27 -31.43 45.94 -2.22
C ILE A 27 -31.16 44.95 -1.08
N ARG A 28 -32.05 44.85 -0.09
CA ARG A 28 -31.92 43.90 1.02
C ARG A 28 -31.97 42.44 0.53
N LEU A 29 -32.82 42.13 -0.44
CA LEU A 29 -32.90 40.79 -1.05
C LEU A 29 -31.62 40.43 -1.82
N LEU A 30 -31.05 41.39 -2.56
CA LEU A 30 -29.79 41.22 -3.28
C LEU A 30 -28.61 41.02 -2.33
N LEU A 31 -28.54 41.80 -1.24
CA LEU A 31 -27.52 41.65 -0.20
C LEU A 31 -27.65 40.31 0.53
N TRP A 32 -28.87 39.90 0.87
CA TRP A 32 -29.14 38.58 1.44
C TRP A 32 -28.65 37.47 0.52
N LYS A 33 -29.02 37.51 -0.77
CA LYS A 33 -28.61 36.51 -1.76
C LYS A 33 -27.08 36.40 -1.85
N ASN A 34 -26.39 37.54 -1.92
CA ASN A 34 -24.92 37.60 -1.97
C ASN A 34 -24.27 37.10 -0.67
N TRP A 35 -24.84 37.43 0.48
CA TRP A 35 -24.37 36.98 1.79
C TRP A 35 -24.52 35.47 1.95
N THR A 36 -25.67 34.92 1.55
CA THR A 36 -25.97 33.49 1.67
C THR A 36 -25.12 32.65 0.74
N LEU A 37 -24.88 33.14 -0.48
CA LEU A 37 -23.96 32.50 -1.43
C LEU A 37 -22.53 32.47 -0.87
N ARG A 38 -22.01 33.60 -0.37
CA ARG A 38 -20.68 33.65 0.24
C ARG A 38 -20.55 32.77 1.49
N LYS A 39 -21.59 32.69 2.33
CA LYS A 39 -21.59 31.82 3.51
C LYS A 39 -21.58 30.34 3.13
N ARG A 40 -22.38 29.93 2.14
CA ARG A 40 -22.41 28.53 1.68
C ARG A 40 -21.08 28.16 0.99
N GLN A 41 -20.52 29.04 0.16
CA GLN A 41 -19.22 28.79 -0.49
C GLN A 41 -18.10 28.65 0.54
N LYS A 42 -17.95 29.61 1.46
CA LYS A 42 -16.88 29.55 2.48
C LYS A 42 -17.05 28.42 3.48
N LEU A 43 -18.28 28.03 3.84
CA LEU A 43 -18.49 26.94 4.79
C LEU A 43 -18.18 25.58 4.15
N THR A 44 -18.56 25.39 2.88
CA THR A 44 -18.19 24.19 2.11
C THR A 44 -16.69 24.16 1.83
N ASP A 45 -16.08 25.28 1.44
CA ASP A 45 -14.62 25.38 1.23
C ASP A 45 -13.83 25.16 2.52
N LEU A 46 -14.24 25.80 3.62
CA LEU A 46 -13.59 25.61 4.92
C LEU A 46 -13.71 24.15 5.37
N PHE A 47 -14.88 23.52 5.19
CA PHE A 47 -15.06 22.11 5.47
C PHE A 47 -14.16 21.22 4.60
N HIS A 48 -14.03 21.54 3.30
CA HIS A 48 -13.14 20.82 2.39
C HIS A 48 -11.65 20.97 2.74
N VAL A 49 -11.24 22.17 3.18
CA VAL A 49 -9.86 22.46 3.60
C VAL A 49 -9.52 21.69 4.88
N GLN A 50 -10.44 21.63 5.85
CA GLN A 50 -10.27 20.84 7.08
C GLN A 50 -10.14 19.34 6.77
N ILE A 51 -10.95 18.81 5.84
CA ILE A 51 -10.86 17.40 5.43
C ILE A 51 -9.53 17.12 4.73
N ARG A 52 -9.09 17.99 3.82
CA ARG A 52 -7.79 17.82 3.15
C ARG A 52 -6.64 17.78 4.15
N PHE A 53 -6.64 18.68 5.12
CA PHE A 53 -5.62 18.71 6.17
C PHE A 53 -5.61 17.43 7.03
N LEU A 54 -6.79 16.95 7.42
CA LEU A 54 -6.93 15.69 8.16
C LEU A 54 -6.44 14.50 7.33
N VAL A 55 -6.80 14.40 6.05
CA VAL A 55 -6.37 13.32 5.16
C VAL A 55 -4.86 13.38 4.92
N GLU A 56 -4.31 14.58 4.74
CA GLU A 56 -2.88 14.80 4.50
C GLU A 56 -2.02 14.39 5.71
N ILE A 57 -2.56 14.49 6.93
CA ILE A 57 -1.90 14.01 8.17
C ILE A 57 -2.19 12.53 8.43
N LEU A 58 -3.42 12.06 8.22
CA LEU A 58 -3.79 10.67 8.47
C LEU A 58 -3.13 9.70 7.50
N TRP A 59 -2.92 10.12 6.25
CA TRP A 59 -2.29 9.31 5.21
C TRP A 59 -0.87 8.83 5.56
N PRO A 60 0.11 9.71 5.92
CA PRO A 60 1.44 9.26 6.31
C PRO A 60 1.41 8.38 7.55
N VAL A 61 0.53 8.67 8.53
CA VAL A 61 0.39 7.86 9.75
C VAL A 61 -0.07 6.44 9.40
N PHE A 62 -1.06 6.28 8.52
CA PHE A 62 -1.55 4.98 8.09
C PHE A 62 -0.47 4.19 7.34
N LEU A 63 0.27 4.84 6.43
CA LEU A 63 1.39 4.21 5.72
C LEU A 63 2.48 3.74 6.69
N PHE A 64 2.84 4.55 7.68
CA PHE A 64 3.84 4.16 8.69
C PHE A 64 3.38 2.97 9.53
N ILE A 65 2.12 2.95 9.98
CA ILE A 65 1.57 1.83 10.74
C ILE A 65 1.58 0.55 9.88
N GLY A 66 1.18 0.65 8.61
CA GLY A 66 1.22 -0.48 7.67
C GLY A 66 2.63 -1.03 7.47
N LEU A 67 3.64 -0.17 7.31
CA LEU A 67 5.05 -0.57 7.17
C LEU A 67 5.59 -1.25 8.44
N VAL A 68 5.25 -0.72 9.62
CA VAL A 68 5.65 -1.34 10.90
C VAL A 68 5.00 -2.70 11.07
N TRP A 69 3.71 -2.82 10.73
CA TRP A 69 3.00 -4.10 10.76
C TRP A 69 3.59 -5.10 9.78
N LEU A 70 3.89 -4.68 8.55
CA LEU A 70 4.52 -5.54 7.54
C LEU A 70 5.91 -6.02 8.00
N ARG A 71 6.71 -5.16 8.62
CA ARG A 71 8.02 -5.53 9.19
C ARG A 71 7.89 -6.48 10.38
N ARG A 72 6.83 -6.34 11.19
CA ARG A 72 6.52 -7.27 12.29
C ARG A 72 6.07 -8.63 11.77
N ALA A 73 5.26 -8.64 10.71
CA ALA A 73 4.74 -9.85 10.07
C ALA A 73 5.82 -10.60 9.28
N ASN A 74 6.80 -9.87 8.73
CA ASN A 74 7.96 -10.43 8.04
C ASN A 74 9.22 -10.23 8.90
N PRO A 75 9.39 -10.99 9.99
CA PRO A 75 10.66 -10.97 10.70
C PRO A 75 11.76 -11.35 9.71
N LEU A 76 12.77 -10.49 9.56
CA LEU A 76 14.01 -10.84 8.88
C LEU A 76 14.53 -12.11 9.55
N TYR A 77 14.34 -13.25 8.88
CA TYR A 77 14.87 -14.51 9.34
C TYR A 77 16.39 -14.32 9.40
N ARG A 78 16.93 -14.20 10.61
CA ARG A 78 18.37 -14.23 10.87
C ARG A 78 18.82 -15.65 10.52
N GLN A 79 19.01 -15.91 9.22
CA GLN A 79 19.69 -17.10 8.77
C GLN A 79 21.10 -16.97 9.34
N HIS A 80 21.46 -17.90 10.21
CA HIS A 80 22.85 -18.03 10.58
C HIS A 80 23.63 -18.44 9.34
N GLU A 81 24.91 -18.10 9.28
CA GLU A 81 25.80 -18.46 8.17
C GLU A 81 25.68 -19.97 7.94
N CYS A 82 25.05 -20.32 6.82
CA CYS A 82 24.68 -21.68 6.47
C CYS A 82 25.76 -22.22 5.56
N HIS A 83 26.60 -23.09 6.09
CA HIS A 83 27.68 -23.71 5.33
C HIS A 83 27.18 -25.02 4.73
N PHE A 84 27.12 -25.04 3.39
CA PHE A 84 26.76 -26.24 2.64
C PHE A 84 28.03 -27.00 2.22
N PRO A 85 28.03 -28.34 2.29
CA PRO A 85 29.13 -29.14 1.80
C PRO A 85 29.26 -29.04 0.27
N SER A 86 30.48 -29.19 -0.25
CA SER A 86 30.78 -29.13 -1.67
C SER A 86 30.10 -30.28 -2.43
N LYS A 87 29.29 -29.94 -3.43
CA LYS A 87 28.69 -30.92 -4.33
C LYS A 87 29.67 -31.22 -5.46
N ALA A 88 30.04 -32.48 -5.61
CA ALA A 88 30.89 -32.90 -6.73
C ALA A 88 30.08 -32.84 -8.03
N MET A 89 30.70 -32.30 -9.09
CA MET A 89 30.19 -32.37 -10.45
C MET A 89 30.67 -33.67 -11.13
N PRO A 90 29.99 -34.18 -12.17
CA PRO A 90 30.40 -35.40 -12.87
C PRO A 90 31.81 -35.30 -13.51
N SER A 91 32.32 -34.08 -13.72
CA SER A 91 33.67 -33.78 -14.18
C SER A 91 34.77 -34.03 -13.14
N THR A 92 34.43 -34.10 -11.84
CA THR A 92 35.36 -34.41 -10.72
C THR A 92 35.46 -35.91 -10.46
N GLY A 93 34.75 -36.73 -11.24
CA GLY A 93 34.67 -38.19 -11.11
C GLY A 93 33.25 -38.67 -10.82
N ILE A 94 32.87 -39.81 -11.40
CA ILE A 94 31.50 -40.37 -11.29
C ILE A 94 31.22 -40.90 -9.88
N LEU A 95 32.21 -41.52 -9.21
CA LEU A 95 32.08 -41.99 -7.81
C LEU A 95 31.75 -40.87 -6.81
N PRO A 96 32.55 -39.79 -6.70
CA PRO A 96 32.27 -38.70 -5.76
C PRO A 96 31.01 -37.91 -6.14
N TRP A 97 30.65 -37.88 -7.44
CA TRP A 97 29.39 -37.30 -7.92
C TRP A 97 28.18 -38.07 -7.38
N ILE A 98 28.15 -39.41 -7.51
CA ILE A 98 27.03 -40.22 -7.01
C ILE A 98 26.96 -40.18 -5.48
N GLN A 99 28.09 -40.27 -4.78
CA GLN A 99 28.13 -40.15 -3.32
C GLN A 99 27.60 -38.78 -2.85
N GLY A 100 27.94 -37.69 -3.53
CA GLY A 100 27.40 -36.35 -3.24
C GLY A 100 25.91 -36.17 -3.59
N ILE A 101 25.35 -37.02 -4.43
CA ILE A 101 23.91 -37.06 -4.70
C ILE A 101 23.18 -37.82 -3.61
N PHE A 102 23.67 -39.00 -3.19
CA PHE A 102 23.00 -39.82 -2.18
C PHE A 102 23.23 -39.34 -0.73
N CYS A 103 24.46 -38.94 -0.36
CA CYS A 103 24.78 -38.53 1.01
C CYS A 103 24.32 -37.09 1.33
N ASN A 104 24.20 -36.23 0.32
CA ASN A 104 23.86 -34.81 0.51
C ASN A 104 22.63 -34.37 -0.31
N ALA A 105 21.66 -35.27 -0.52
CA ALA A 105 20.40 -34.95 -1.22
C ALA A 105 19.53 -33.95 -0.44
N ASN A 106 19.60 -33.99 0.89
CA ASN A 106 18.72 -33.25 1.79
C ASN A 106 19.29 -31.89 2.25
N ASN A 107 20.40 -31.43 1.66
CA ASN A 107 21.08 -30.15 1.94
C ASN A 107 21.07 -29.74 3.43
N PRO A 108 21.70 -30.51 4.34
CA PRO A 108 21.84 -30.11 5.73
C PRO A 108 22.60 -28.77 5.84
N CYS A 109 22.04 -27.86 6.63
CA CYS A 109 22.63 -26.54 6.90
C CYS A 109 23.49 -26.59 8.16
N PHE A 110 24.81 -26.44 8.03
CA PHE A 110 25.72 -26.40 9.18
C PHE A 110 26.03 -24.96 9.60
N ARG A 111 26.17 -24.73 10.91
CA ARG A 111 26.52 -23.44 11.51
C ARG A 111 28.02 -23.14 11.49
N TYR A 112 28.84 -24.07 11.00
CA TYR A 112 30.30 -24.00 10.99
C TYR A 112 30.82 -24.38 9.59
N GLN A 113 31.97 -23.83 9.20
CA GLN A 113 32.58 -24.09 7.90
C GLN A 113 32.81 -25.59 7.69
N THR A 114 32.34 -26.11 6.56
CA THR A 114 32.56 -27.51 6.21
C THR A 114 33.99 -27.69 5.71
N ARG A 115 34.65 -28.84 5.93
CA ARG A 115 36.04 -29.07 5.51
C ARG A 115 36.33 -28.80 4.02
N GLY A 116 35.30 -28.85 3.16
CA GLY A 116 35.41 -28.53 1.73
C GLY A 116 35.51 -27.03 1.40
N GLU A 117 35.32 -26.16 2.38
CA GLU A 117 35.46 -24.69 2.29
C GLU A 117 36.87 -24.22 2.71
N SER A 118 37.64 -25.09 3.39
CA SER A 118 39.03 -24.81 3.75
C SER A 118 39.95 -24.98 2.54
N PRO A 119 40.92 -24.07 2.31
CA PRO A 119 41.81 -24.13 1.17
C PRO A 119 42.67 -25.41 1.22
N GLY A 120 42.70 -26.15 0.10
CA GLY A 120 43.50 -27.38 -0.05
C GLY A 120 42.76 -28.71 0.18
N ILE A 121 41.49 -28.70 0.60
CA ILE A 121 40.69 -29.91 0.84
C ILE A 121 39.43 -29.88 -0.02
N VAL A 122 39.37 -30.71 -1.07
CA VAL A 122 38.26 -30.71 -2.05
C VAL A 122 37.21 -31.79 -1.78
N SER A 123 37.57 -32.85 -1.04
CA SER A 123 36.72 -34.03 -0.85
C SER A 123 36.40 -34.28 0.63
N ASN A 124 35.10 -34.37 0.96
CA ASN A 124 34.59 -34.73 2.29
C ASN A 124 34.14 -36.20 2.40
N TYR A 125 34.35 -37.02 1.37
CA TYR A 125 33.80 -38.39 1.28
C TYR A 125 34.71 -39.47 1.88
N HIS A 126 35.76 -39.08 2.62
CA HIS A 126 36.81 -39.98 3.11
C HIS A 126 36.35 -40.99 4.19
N ASN A 127 35.16 -40.81 4.76
CA ASN A 127 34.58 -41.69 5.78
C ASN A 127 33.31 -42.41 5.28
N SER A 128 33.11 -42.49 3.96
CA SER A 128 32.02 -43.25 3.36
C SER A 128 32.47 -44.71 3.26
N VAL A 129 31.81 -45.63 3.98
CA VAL A 129 32.06 -47.08 3.88
C VAL A 129 31.64 -47.66 2.53
#